data_AF-W7E8V8-F1
#
_entry.id   AF-W7E8V8-F1
#
_cell.length_a   1.000
_cell.length_b   1.000
_cell.length_c   1.000
_cell.angle_alpha   90.00
_cell.angle_beta   90.00
_cell.angle_gamma   90.00
#
_symmetry.space_group_name_H-M   'P 1'
#
loop_
_entity.id
_entity.type
_entity.pdbx_description
1 polymer ?
#
loop_
_entity_poly.entity_id
_entity_poly.type
_entity_poly.pdbx_seq_one_letter_code
_entity_poly.pdbx_strand_id
1 'polypeptide(L)'
;QPFASPIVHFLTTLSIYLETSRLRTATEFLPILSSLVYCVRALAIEFFLLADKRAEQGAAKTSSFLKQRARYLVDGSYSPISTILSLLAYAKFIALRTPSSIASSM
;
A
#
# COMPACT_ATOMS: atom_id res chain seq x y z
N GLN A 1 13.94 -20.92 -4.27
CA GLN A 1 13.58 -20.53 -2.89
C GLN A 1 12.30 -19.71 -2.97
N PRO A 2 11.19 -20.08 -2.33
CA PRO A 2 9.98 -19.26 -2.39
C PRO A 2 10.25 -17.92 -1.70
N PHE A 3 9.79 -16.82 -2.30
CA PHE A 3 9.95 -15.49 -1.72
C PHE A 3 9.30 -15.44 -0.34
N ALA A 4 10.00 -14.90 0.67
CA ALA A 4 9.52 -14.84 2.05
C ALA A 4 8.16 -14.11 2.21
N SER A 5 7.76 -13.31 1.23
CA SER A 5 6.41 -12.76 1.09
C SER A 5 6.04 -12.64 -0.40
N PRO A 6 5.01 -13.39 -0.87
CA PRO A 6 4.50 -13.24 -2.24
C PRO A 6 4.02 -11.83 -2.57
N ILE A 7 3.53 -11.08 -1.58
CA ILE A 7 3.09 -9.69 -1.76
C ILE A 7 4.29 -8.80 -2.07
N VAL A 8 5.41 -8.96 -1.37
CA VAL A 8 6.62 -8.18 -1.64
C VAL A 8 7.15 -8.47 -3.04
N HIS A 9 7.11 -9.72 -3.47
CA HIS A 9 7.48 -10.08 -4.84
C HIS A 9 6.54 -9.43 -5.88
N PHE A 10 5.24 -9.47 -5.63
CA PHE A 10 4.25 -8.82 -6.49
C PHE A 10 4.50 -7.30 -6.61
N LEU A 11 4.89 -6.63 -5.52
CA LEU A 11 5.29 -5.21 -5.56
C LEU A 11 6.50 -4.97 -6.46
N THR A 12 7.49 -5.86 -6.44
CA THR A 12 8.65 -5.81 -7.34
C THR A 12 8.23 -5.96 -8.80
N THR A 13 7.29 -6.86 -9.09
CA THR A 13 6.75 -6.99 -10.45
C THR A 13 6.03 -5.71 -10.89
N LEU A 14 5.23 -5.10 -10.00
CA LEU A 14 4.52 -3.86 -10.31
C LEU A 14 5.43 -2.65 -10.54
N SER A 15 6.62 -2.64 -9.94
CA SER A 15 7.59 -1.56 -10.17
C SER A 15 8.32 -1.65 -11.50
N ILE A 16 8.10 -2.70 -12.31
CA ILE A 16 8.73 -2.92 -13.61
C ILE A 16 7.70 -2.72 -14.73
N TYR A 17 8.11 -2.02 -15.79
CA TYR A 17 7.39 -2.00 -17.06
C TYR A 17 7.62 -3.32 -17.80
N LEU A 18 6.56 -4.08 -18.06
CA LEU A 18 6.66 -5.40 -18.68
C LEU A 18 7.33 -5.35 -20.05
N GLU A 19 6.98 -4.37 -20.88
CA GLU A 19 7.46 -4.25 -22.26
C GLU A 19 8.93 -3.86 -22.37
N THR A 20 9.42 -3.03 -21.45
CA THR A 20 10.78 -2.45 -21.54
C THR A 20 11.74 -3.00 -20.49
N SER A 21 11.23 -3.81 -19.54
CA SER A 21 11.96 -4.27 -18.36
C SER A 21 12.60 -3.13 -17.53
N ARG A 22 12.13 -1.88 -17.70
CA ARG A 22 12.61 -0.72 -16.95
C ARG A 22 11.84 -0.55 -15.66
N LEU A 23 12.51 -0.03 -14.64
CA LEU A 23 11.86 0.39 -13.41
C LEU A 23 11.00 1.64 -13.66
N ARG A 24 9.81 1.65 -13.08
CA ARG A 24 8.97 2.84 -13.00
C ARG A 24 9.66 3.91 -12.16
N THR A 25 9.51 5.16 -12.56
CA THR A 25 9.93 6.29 -11.76
C THR A 25 9.08 6.39 -10.49
N ALA A 26 9.57 7.13 -9.49
CA ALA A 26 8.84 7.36 -8.26
C ALA A 26 7.46 7.99 -8.51
N THR A 27 7.36 8.92 -9.47
CA THR A 27 6.11 9.60 -9.83
C THR A 27 5.10 8.65 -10.46
N GLU A 28 5.55 7.67 -11.25
CA GLU A 28 4.68 6.67 -11.88
C GLU A 28 4.27 5.55 -10.91
N PHE A 29 5.15 5.20 -9.97
CA PHE A 29 4.89 4.12 -9.01
C PHE A 29 4.07 4.57 -7.79
N LEU A 30 4.15 5.86 -7.43
CA LEU A 30 3.44 6.44 -6.28
C LEU A 30 1.92 6.21 -6.33
N PRO A 31 1.20 6.43 -7.47
CA PRO A 31 -0.22 6.13 -7.55
C PRO A 31 -0.54 4.65 -7.34
N ILE A 32 0.28 3.74 -7.88
CA ILE A 32 0.09 2.28 -7.74
C ILE A 32 0.18 1.88 -6.26
N LEU A 33 1.21 2.36 -5.56
CA LEU A 33 1.36 2.13 -4.13
C LEU A 33 0.18 2.70 -3.33
N SER A 34 -0.29 3.91 -3.67
CA SER A 34 -1.43 4.54 -3.00
C SER A 34 -2.71 3.72 -3.17
N SER A 35 -2.98 3.26 -4.40
CA SER A 35 -4.11 2.39 -4.70
C SER A 35 -4.03 1.08 -3.93
N LEU A 36 -2.85 0.45 -3.85
CA LEU A 36 -2.67 -0.77 -3.06
C LEU A 36 -2.95 -0.55 -1.57
N VAL A 37 -2.46 0.55 -1.00
CA VAL A 37 -2.74 0.90 0.41
C VAL A 37 -4.25 1.06 0.63
N TYR A 38 -4.93 1.75 -0.29
CA TYR A 38 -6.37 1.93 -0.23
C TYR A 38 -7.11 0.59 -0.30
N CYS A 39 -6.82 -0.25 -1.30
CA CYS A 39 -7.46 -1.55 -1.49
C CYS A 39 -7.26 -2.46 -0.27
N VAL A 40 -6.04 -2.57 0.26
CA VAL A 40 -5.76 -3.40 1.44
C VAL A 40 -6.54 -2.91 2.66
N ARG A 41 -6.61 -1.59 2.87
CA ARG A 41 -7.38 -1.02 4.00
C ARG A 41 -8.89 -1.25 3.83
N ALA A 42 -9.42 -1.06 2.64
CA ALA A 42 -10.84 -1.30 2.34
C ALA A 42 -11.21 -2.77 2.57
N LEU A 43 -10.40 -3.71 2.04
CA LEU A 43 -10.59 -5.14 2.24
C LEU A 43 -10.44 -5.55 3.71
N ALA A 44 -9.48 -4.97 4.43
CA ALA A 44 -9.33 -5.28 5.86
C ALA A 44 -10.51 -4.76 6.69
N ILE A 45 -11.03 -3.57 6.38
CA ILE A 45 -12.26 -3.06 7.00
C ILE A 45 -13.41 -4.01 6.71
N GLU A 46 -13.60 -4.44 5.46
CA GLU A 46 -14.70 -5.35 5.13
C GLU A 46 -14.55 -6.71 5.80
N PHE A 47 -13.33 -7.24 5.89
CA PHE A 47 -13.04 -8.52 6.55
C PHE A 47 -13.29 -8.48 8.06
N PHE A 48 -12.85 -7.42 8.75
CA PHE A 48 -12.99 -7.31 10.20
C PHE A 48 -14.32 -6.69 10.65
N LEU A 49 -14.92 -5.85 9.80
CA LEU A 49 -16.13 -5.06 10.05
C LEU A 49 -17.08 -5.16 8.85
N LEU A 50 -17.52 -6.40 8.57
CA LEU A 50 -18.52 -6.73 7.54
C LEU A 50 -19.64 -5.71 7.51
N ALA A 51 -19.89 -5.13 6.34
CA ALA A 51 -20.87 -4.06 6.16
C ALA A 51 -22.26 -4.44 6.67
N ASP A 52 -22.70 -5.67 6.35
CA ASP A 52 -24.01 -6.20 6.73
C ASP A 52 -24.21 -6.33 8.25
N LYS A 53 -23.10 -6.43 9.01
CA LYS A 53 -23.12 -6.59 10.47
C LYS A 53 -22.80 -5.30 11.22
N ARG A 54 -22.68 -4.15 10.53
CA ARG A 54 -22.29 -2.87 11.16
C ARG A 54 -23.29 -2.37 12.20
N ALA A 55 -24.59 -2.57 11.98
CA ALA A 55 -25.62 -2.18 12.95
C ALA A 55 -25.47 -2.94 14.29
N GLU A 56 -24.94 -4.17 14.25
CA GLU A 56 -24.71 -5.03 15.40
C GLU A 56 -23.27 -4.93 15.93
N GLN A 57 -22.45 -4.04 15.37
CA GLN A 57 -21.06 -3.86 15.78
C GLN A 57 -20.93 -2.89 16.94
N GLY A 58 -20.67 -3.44 18.14
CA GLY A 58 -20.39 -2.67 19.34
C GLY A 58 -18.89 -2.48 19.63
N ALA A 59 -18.59 -1.85 20.76
CA ALA A 59 -17.24 -1.47 21.19
C ALA A 59 -16.22 -2.62 21.19
N ALA A 60 -16.64 -3.86 21.48
CA ALA A 60 -15.77 -5.03 21.48
C ALA A 60 -15.19 -5.35 20.08
N LYS A 61 -16.01 -5.27 19.03
CA LYS A 61 -15.58 -5.52 17.64
C LYS A 61 -14.67 -4.39 17.15
N THR A 62 -14.97 -3.15 17.53
CA THR A 62 -14.08 -1.99 17.29
C THR A 62 -12.72 -2.16 17.96
N SER A 63 -12.67 -2.59 19.22
CA SER A 63 -11.42 -2.86 19.94
C SER A 63 -10.61 -3.96 19.25
N SER A 64 -11.27 -5.05 18.82
CA SER A 64 -10.63 -6.12 18.05
C SER A 64 -10.04 -5.59 16.73
N PHE A 65 -10.81 -4.81 15.97
CA PHE A 65 -10.32 -4.18 14.74
C PHE A 65 -9.11 -3.28 14.99
N LEU A 66 -9.12 -2.45 16.04
CA LEU A 66 -7.99 -1.58 16.37
C LEU A 66 -6.72 -2.39 16.70
N LYS A 67 -6.84 -3.53 17.39
CA LYS A 67 -5.72 -4.44 17.62
C LYS A 67 -5.18 -5.02 16.32
N GLN A 68 -6.04 -5.47 15.42
CA GLN A 68 -5.62 -5.99 14.11
C GLN A 68 -4.99 -4.92 13.23
N ARG A 69 -5.56 -3.71 13.24
CA ARG A 69 -5.02 -2.54 12.55
C ARG A 69 -3.61 -2.21 13.05
N ALA A 70 -3.41 -2.15 14.37
CA ALA A 70 -2.10 -1.89 14.96
C ALA A 70 -1.09 -3.01 14.68
N ARG A 71 -1.54 -4.26 14.57
CA ARG A 71 -0.67 -5.41 14.31
C ARG A 71 -0.29 -5.56 12.85
N TYR A 72 -1.17 -5.19 11.92
CA TYR A 72 -1.00 -5.56 10.52
C TYR A 72 -1.20 -4.44 9.51
N LEU A 73 -1.77 -3.27 9.85
CA LEU A 73 -2.15 -2.23 8.88
C LEU A 73 -1.41 -0.90 9.06
N VAL A 74 -0.40 -0.88 9.93
CA VAL A 74 0.43 0.30 10.24
C VAL A 74 1.87 0.06 9.79
N ASP A 75 2.58 1.17 9.61
CA ASP A 75 4.02 1.10 9.38
C ASP A 75 4.76 0.62 10.64
N GLY A 76 5.91 -0.04 10.46
CA GLY A 76 6.71 -0.65 11.54
C GLY A 76 6.16 -1.98 12.07
N SER A 77 5.07 -2.51 11.50
CA SER A 77 4.46 -3.77 11.97
C SER A 77 5.11 -5.05 11.40
N TYR A 78 6.19 -4.93 10.64
CA TYR A 78 6.83 -6.03 9.89
C TYR A 78 5.85 -6.83 9.02
N SER A 79 4.78 -6.17 8.57
CA SER A 79 3.74 -6.73 7.71
C SER A 79 3.95 -6.31 6.24
N PRO A 80 3.36 -7.00 5.27
CA PRO A 80 3.46 -6.61 3.86
C PRO A 80 3.00 -5.17 3.58
N ILE A 81 1.96 -4.70 4.27
CA ILE A 81 1.48 -3.31 4.11
C ILE A 81 2.42 -2.29 4.77
N SER A 82 3.18 -2.66 5.82
CA SER A 82 4.27 -1.82 6.31
C SER A 82 5.29 -1.59 5.19
N THR A 83 5.68 -2.64 4.46
CA THR A 83 6.58 -2.50 3.29
C THR A 83 5.98 -1.58 2.23
N ILE A 84 4.68 -1.70 1.91
CA ILE A 84 4.00 -0.82 0.94
C ILE A 84 4.00 0.63 1.43
N LEU A 85 3.74 0.87 2.72
CA LEU A 85 3.74 2.20 3.33
C LEU A 85 5.15 2.83 3.32
N SER A 86 6.19 2.07 3.65
CA SER A 86 7.58 2.55 3.59
C SER A 86 7.98 2.90 2.15
N LEU A 87 7.61 2.06 1.18
CA LEU A 87 7.84 2.34 -0.24
C LEU A 87 7.06 3.57 -0.72
N LEU A 88 5.81 3.74 -0.27
CA LEU A 88 4.98 4.89 -0.60
C LEU A 88 5.60 6.19 -0.08
N ALA A 89 6.07 6.18 1.17
CA ALA A 89 6.75 7.31 1.79
C ALA A 89 8.04 7.67 1.04
N TYR A 90 8.84 6.66 0.68
CA TYR A 90 10.06 6.83 -0.11
C TYR A 90 9.77 7.38 -1.52
N ALA A 91 8.81 6.79 -2.24
CA ALA A 91 8.42 7.26 -3.57
C ALA A 91 7.92 8.71 -3.51
N LYS A 92 7.14 9.09 -2.48
CA LYS A 92 6.69 10.46 -2.28
C LYS A 92 7.87 11.41 -2.07
N PHE A 93 8.84 11.02 -1.25
CA PHE A 93 10.05 11.79 -1.00
C PHE A 93 10.86 12.04 -2.29
N ILE A 94 11.05 11.01 -3.11
CA ILE A 94 11.75 11.14 -4.39
C ILE A 94 10.95 11.98 -5.39
N ALA A 95 9.65 11.74 -5.51
CA ALA A 95 8.78 12.47 -6.45
C ALA A 95 8.76 13.98 -6.15
N LEU A 96 8.72 14.39 -4.88
CA LEU A 96 8.75 15.80 -4.47
C LEU A 96 10.10 16.49 -4.76
N ARG A 97 11.17 15.71 -4.88
CA ARG A 97 12.53 16.21 -5.14
C ARG A 97 12.96 16.07 -6.59
N THR A 98 12.15 15.38 -7.40
CA THR A 98 12.37 15.26 -8.83
C THR A 98 11.72 16.47 -9.50
N PRO A 99 12.49 17.35 -10.18
CA PRO A 99 11.90 18.47 -10.88
C PRO A 99 10.90 17.95 -11.92
N SER A 100 9.67 18.46 -11.89
CA SER A 100 8.65 18.12 -12.88
C SER A 100 9.10 18.65 -14.24
N SER A 101 9.69 17.79 -15.07
CA SER A 101 10.13 18.17 -16.42
C SER A 101 8.98 18.51 -17.38
N ILE A 102 7.73 18.46 -16.91
CA ILE A 102 6.51 18.71 -17.70
C ILE A 102 6.23 20.23 -17.86
N ALA A 103 6.94 21.11 -17.16
CA ALA A 103 6.78 22.56 -17.35
C ALA A 103 7.56 23.14 -18.56
N SER A 104 8.24 22.31 -19.37
CA SER A 104 9.07 22.79 -20.51
C SER A 104 8.60 22.31 -21.89
N SER A 105 7.41 21.71 -22.03
CA SER A 105 6.93 21.23 -23.33
C SER A 105 5.45 21.54 -23.60
N MET A 106 4.97 22.71 -23.18
CA MET A 106 3.75 23.33 -23.72
C MET A 106 4.12 24.64 -24.40
#